data_AF-A0AAP2CJZ8-F1
#
_entry.id   AF-A0AAP2CJZ8-F1
#
_cell.length_a   1.000
_cell.length_b   1.000
_cell.length_c   1.000
_cell.angle_alpha   90.00
_cell.angle_beta   90.00
_cell.angle_gamma   90.00
#
_symmetry.space_group_name_H-M   'P 1'
#
loop_
_entity.id
_entity.type
_entity.pdbx_description
1 polymer ?
#
loop_
_entity_poly.entity_id
_entity_poly.type
_entity_poly.pdbx_seq_one_letter_code
_entity_poly.pdbx_strand_id
1 'polypeptide(L)'
;MDSDKFKGRGSHIQPENRFLKRKEVFQFVEGLDMPKYEGRPVSKYFSDSVKNPLSKNDSPDLPLSFSINPYQGCEHGCIYCYARNSHTYWGFDAGLGFETNIVVKHNIVDKLKETFKKKGYQPTPIMLSGNTDCYQPAEKKFKLTRQILQTCLNYKHPVSLITKNSLVERDMDILVELAKLKLVHVYFSINHLDPGLKQVLEPRTATAEKKINLIGKFTDHGIPVGIMIAPIIPGINNNDILPILKLASQAGALRAGYTVVRLNGQLEEIFTEWLEREFPDRKEKVLHQIQSLHGGSVRDNDWGRRIKGEGPIAEVIRGIFQQGVKKYLDGRSMPEYDLSLFNPGNQLRLF
;
A
#
# COMPACT_ATOMS: atom_id res chain seq x y z
N MET A 1 16.91 22.67 -12.87
CA MET A 1 15.86 23.64 -12.48
C MET A 1 14.46 23.01 -12.39
N ASP A 2 14.18 21.85 -13.03
CA ASP A 2 12.89 21.15 -12.88
C ASP A 2 12.72 20.29 -11.61
N SER A 3 13.79 19.94 -10.89
CA SER A 3 13.69 19.01 -9.75
C SER A 3 12.85 19.54 -8.58
N ASP A 4 12.76 20.86 -8.41
CA ASP A 4 11.98 21.46 -7.33
C ASP A 4 10.47 21.52 -7.64
N LYS A 5 10.10 21.42 -8.93
CA LYS A 5 8.71 21.46 -9.41
C LYS A 5 7.92 20.23 -8.99
N PHE A 6 8.56 19.07 -9.01
CA PHE A 6 7.93 17.79 -8.64
C PHE A 6 8.38 17.28 -7.27
N LYS A 7 8.97 18.13 -6.44
CA LYS A 7 9.40 17.73 -5.09
C LYS A 7 8.24 17.11 -4.30
N GLY A 8 8.46 15.89 -3.80
CA GLY A 8 7.45 15.10 -3.09
C GLY A 8 6.52 14.30 -4.00
N ARG A 9 6.73 14.31 -5.31
CA ARG A 9 5.98 13.54 -6.31
C ARG A 9 6.84 12.40 -6.84
N GLY A 10 6.23 11.25 -7.13
CA GLY A 10 6.95 10.09 -7.65
C GLY A 10 7.01 10.12 -9.17
N SER A 11 5.83 10.23 -9.79
CA SER A 11 5.69 10.33 -11.24
C SER A 11 5.84 11.78 -11.69
N HIS A 12 6.68 12.02 -12.70
CA HIS A 12 6.80 13.34 -13.35
C HIS A 12 6.01 13.42 -14.66
N ILE A 13 5.42 12.30 -15.08
CA ILE A 13 4.60 12.20 -16.30
C ILE A 13 3.12 12.02 -15.98
N GLN A 14 2.28 12.30 -16.97
CA GLN A 14 0.84 12.01 -16.99
C GLN A 14 0.52 11.10 -18.18
N PRO A 15 0.66 9.78 -18.02
CA PRO A 15 0.33 8.84 -19.07
C PRO A 15 -1.13 8.99 -19.50
N GLU A 16 -1.42 8.69 -20.76
CA GLU A 16 -2.77 8.85 -21.29
C GLU A 16 -3.77 7.95 -20.56
N ASN A 17 -4.94 8.49 -20.17
CA ASN A 17 -5.98 7.65 -19.63
C ASN A 17 -6.62 6.81 -20.75
N ARG A 18 -6.34 5.50 -20.75
CA ARG A 18 -6.83 4.51 -21.72
C ARG A 18 -8.35 4.43 -21.90
N PHE A 19 -9.16 5.02 -21.02
CA PHE A 19 -10.62 5.01 -21.11
C PHE A 19 -11.20 6.31 -21.70
N LEU A 20 -10.39 7.36 -21.86
CA LEU A 20 -10.83 8.62 -22.45
C LEU A 20 -10.74 8.54 -23.97
N LYS A 21 -11.79 9.00 -24.67
CA LYS A 21 -11.84 9.02 -26.15
C LYS A 21 -11.13 10.23 -26.77
N ARG A 22 -10.84 11.25 -25.97
CA ARG A 22 -10.25 12.52 -26.40
C ARG A 22 -9.08 12.84 -25.50
N LYS A 23 -8.03 13.40 -26.09
CA LYS A 23 -6.80 13.81 -25.42
C LYS A 23 -6.59 15.31 -25.64
N GLU A 24 -6.22 16.01 -24.59
CA GLU A 24 -5.61 17.34 -24.71
C GLU A 24 -4.14 17.16 -25.08
N VAL A 25 -3.73 17.73 -26.21
CA VAL A 25 -2.35 17.74 -26.69
C VAL A 25 -1.90 19.17 -26.80
N PHE A 26 -0.67 19.45 -26.36
CA PHE A 26 0.02 20.69 -26.68
C PHE A 26 0.41 20.61 -28.15
N GLN A 27 -0.26 21.38 -29.01
CA GLN A 27 -0.03 21.32 -30.45
C GLN A 27 1.04 22.33 -30.90
N PHE A 28 1.20 23.44 -30.17
CA PHE A 28 2.18 24.48 -30.48
C PHE A 28 2.96 24.86 -29.23
N VAL A 29 4.28 24.62 -29.23
CA VAL A 29 5.17 24.96 -28.09
C VAL A 29 5.26 26.49 -27.89
N GLU A 30 5.00 27.27 -28.94
CA GLU A 30 5.15 28.72 -28.99
C GLU A 30 3.83 29.49 -28.78
N GLY A 31 2.68 28.83 -28.65
CA GLY A 31 1.38 29.49 -28.72
C GLY A 31 0.42 29.07 -27.62
N LEU A 32 0.00 30.04 -26.79
CA LEU A 32 -1.16 30.13 -25.86
C LEU A 32 -1.51 28.94 -24.93
N ASP A 33 -0.99 27.75 -25.17
CA ASP A 33 -1.20 26.57 -24.36
C ASP A 33 -0.39 26.75 -23.07
N MET A 34 -1.07 27.17 -22.00
CA MET A 34 -0.41 27.34 -20.71
C MET A 34 0.13 25.99 -20.22
N PRO A 35 1.40 25.92 -19.77
CA PRO A 35 1.92 24.68 -19.20
C PRO A 35 1.04 24.27 -18.01
N LYS A 36 0.58 23.00 -18.02
CA LYS A 36 -0.41 22.48 -17.06
C LYS A 36 -0.02 22.67 -15.58
N TYR A 37 1.29 22.81 -15.32
CA TYR A 37 1.83 23.19 -14.03
C TYR A 37 2.92 24.24 -14.21
N GLU A 38 2.69 25.45 -13.73
CA GLU A 38 3.72 26.50 -13.61
C GLU A 38 4.48 26.40 -12.28
N GLY A 39 3.87 25.77 -11.27
CA GLY A 39 4.43 25.54 -9.94
C GLY A 39 4.25 24.10 -9.43
N ARG A 40 4.54 23.89 -8.14
CA ARG A 40 4.44 22.55 -7.52
C ARG A 40 2.99 22.02 -7.58
N PRO A 41 2.75 20.80 -8.09
CA PRO A 41 1.42 20.21 -8.11
C PRO A 41 0.83 20.08 -6.69
N VAL A 42 -0.37 20.64 -6.49
CA VAL A 42 -1.10 20.58 -5.22
C VAL A 42 -2.08 19.40 -5.25
N SER A 43 -2.19 18.68 -4.13
CA SER A 43 -3.18 17.60 -4.00
C SER A 43 -4.59 18.18 -3.91
N LYS A 44 -5.51 17.68 -4.74
CA LYS A 44 -6.94 17.99 -4.79
C LYS A 44 -7.74 16.82 -4.23
N TYR A 45 -8.86 17.13 -3.59
CA TYR A 45 -9.74 16.14 -2.97
C TYR A 45 -11.11 16.16 -3.65
N PHE A 46 -11.56 14.99 -4.10
CA PHE A 46 -12.84 14.81 -4.78
C PHE A 46 -13.74 13.93 -3.91
N SER A 47 -15.00 14.31 -3.75
CA SER A 47 -15.96 13.53 -2.97
C SER A 47 -16.56 12.41 -3.81
N ASP A 48 -16.68 11.22 -3.22
CA ASP A 48 -17.39 10.09 -3.80
C ASP A 48 -18.21 9.36 -2.73
N SER A 49 -19.18 8.56 -3.18
CA SER A 49 -20.02 7.73 -2.33
C SER A 49 -19.95 6.27 -2.78
N VAL A 50 -19.79 5.36 -1.84
CA VAL A 50 -19.76 3.93 -2.13
C VAL A 50 -21.12 3.29 -1.89
N LYS A 51 -21.50 2.34 -2.75
CA LYS A 51 -22.62 1.42 -2.50
C LYS A 51 -22.22 0.28 -1.58
N ASN A 52 -21.05 -0.31 -1.83
CA ASN A 52 -20.46 -1.37 -1.02
C ASN A 52 -19.12 -0.90 -0.45
N PRO A 53 -18.92 -0.92 0.88
CA PRO A 53 -17.69 -0.45 1.51
C PRO A 53 -16.57 -1.50 1.44
N LEU A 54 -16.93 -2.79 1.34
CA LEU A 54 -16.01 -3.91 1.26
C LEU A 54 -15.87 -4.37 -0.20
N SER A 55 -14.63 -4.57 -0.63
CA SER A 55 -14.28 -5.18 -1.91
C SER A 55 -13.78 -6.60 -1.67
N LYS A 56 -14.40 -7.58 -2.33
CA LYS A 56 -13.96 -8.98 -2.29
C LYS A 56 -12.78 -9.18 -3.24
N ASN A 57 -11.81 -9.97 -2.83
CA ASN A 57 -10.67 -10.40 -3.63
C ASN A 57 -10.67 -11.93 -3.70
N ASP A 58 -10.74 -12.46 -4.91
CA ASP A 58 -10.77 -13.91 -5.18
C ASP A 58 -9.38 -14.45 -5.53
N SER A 59 -8.31 -13.67 -5.32
CA SER A 59 -6.95 -14.12 -5.56
C SER A 59 -6.50 -15.16 -4.53
N PRO A 60 -5.95 -16.30 -4.97
CA PRO A 60 -5.37 -17.28 -4.06
C PRO A 60 -4.05 -16.81 -3.42
N ASP A 61 -3.47 -15.72 -3.92
CA ASP A 61 -2.19 -15.20 -3.43
C ASP A 61 -2.31 -14.35 -2.15
N LEU A 62 -3.54 -13.98 -1.80
CA LEU A 62 -3.82 -13.05 -0.71
C LEU A 62 -4.61 -13.78 0.39
N PRO A 63 -4.14 -13.74 1.64
CA PRO A 63 -4.78 -14.47 2.73
C PRO A 63 -6.13 -13.87 3.16
N LEU A 64 -6.36 -12.58 2.87
CA LEU A 64 -7.58 -11.87 3.26
C LEU A 64 -8.45 -11.59 2.03
N SER A 65 -9.70 -12.08 2.08
CA SER A 65 -10.64 -11.98 0.97
C SER A 65 -11.39 -10.66 0.91
N PHE A 66 -11.40 -9.84 1.96
CA PHE A 66 -12.10 -8.56 1.97
C PHE A 66 -11.15 -7.41 2.26
N SER A 67 -11.30 -6.33 1.51
CA SER A 67 -10.57 -5.09 1.74
C SER A 67 -11.50 -3.89 1.82
N ILE A 68 -11.07 -2.87 2.54
CA ILE A 68 -11.76 -1.58 2.64
C ILE A 68 -10.74 -0.46 2.36
N ASN A 69 -11.12 0.44 1.46
CA ASN A 69 -10.25 1.53 1.02
C ASN A 69 -11.02 2.85 1.11
N PRO A 70 -10.76 3.69 2.15
CA PRO A 70 -11.44 4.98 2.32
C PRO A 70 -11.11 6.01 1.23
N TYR A 71 -10.00 5.80 0.52
CA TYR A 71 -9.49 6.69 -0.52
C TYR A 71 -9.28 5.95 -1.84
N GLN A 72 -9.31 6.67 -2.97
CA GLN A 72 -8.69 6.26 -4.24
C GLN A 72 -7.71 7.33 -4.70
N GLY A 73 -6.61 6.92 -5.33
CA GLY A 73 -5.41 7.76 -5.39
C GLY A 73 -4.61 7.65 -4.09
N CYS A 74 -3.30 7.89 -4.18
CA CYS A 74 -2.42 7.87 -3.03
C CYS A 74 -1.36 8.96 -3.09
N GLU A 75 -1.37 9.86 -2.12
CA GLU A 75 -0.40 10.96 -2.02
C GLU A 75 1.03 10.51 -1.70
N HIS A 76 1.27 9.24 -1.39
CA HIS A 76 2.63 8.73 -1.14
C HIS A 76 3.53 8.78 -2.38
N GLY A 77 2.95 8.69 -3.58
CA GLY A 77 3.69 8.75 -4.83
C GLY A 77 4.66 7.60 -5.06
N CYS A 78 4.39 6.39 -4.53
CA CYS A 78 5.27 5.24 -4.79
C CYS A 78 5.28 4.92 -6.29
N ILE A 79 6.45 4.92 -6.94
CA ILE A 79 6.54 4.80 -8.40
C ILE A 79 6.04 3.43 -8.90
N TYR A 80 6.31 2.37 -8.13
CA TYR A 80 5.95 0.98 -8.43
C TYR A 80 4.49 0.60 -8.06
N CYS A 81 3.66 1.56 -7.64
CA CYS A 81 2.37 1.26 -7.02
C CYS A 81 1.35 0.70 -8.02
N TYR A 82 0.99 -0.59 -7.91
CA TYR A 82 0.02 -1.24 -8.80
C TYR A 82 -1.36 -0.55 -8.83
N ALA A 83 -1.73 0.15 -7.75
CA ALA A 83 -3.00 0.84 -7.62
C ALA A 83 -3.17 2.01 -8.59
N ARG A 84 -2.07 2.53 -9.16
CA ARG A 84 -2.08 3.57 -10.20
C ARG A 84 -3.02 3.21 -11.35
N ASN A 85 -3.02 1.95 -11.79
CA ASN A 85 -3.89 1.45 -12.86
C ASN A 85 -5.39 1.54 -12.55
N SER A 86 -5.78 1.51 -11.26
CA SER A 86 -7.19 1.63 -10.90
C SER A 86 -7.69 3.07 -11.04
N HIS A 87 -6.79 4.05 -10.95
CA HIS A 87 -7.17 5.46 -10.94
C HIS A 87 -7.76 5.95 -12.27
N THR A 88 -7.40 5.27 -13.37
CA THR A 88 -7.91 5.61 -14.69
C THR A 88 -9.42 5.39 -14.82
N TYR A 89 -10.02 4.51 -14.01
CA TYR A 89 -11.48 4.35 -13.98
C TYR A 89 -12.23 5.60 -13.49
N TRP A 90 -11.56 6.51 -12.79
CA TRP A 90 -12.12 7.80 -12.34
C TRP A 90 -11.80 8.96 -13.29
N GLY A 91 -11.28 8.67 -14.50
CA GLY A 91 -10.96 9.70 -15.50
C GLY A 91 -9.61 10.40 -15.31
N PHE A 92 -8.84 10.03 -14.29
CA PHE A 92 -7.49 10.57 -14.02
C PHE A 92 -6.39 9.72 -14.67
N ASP A 93 -5.15 10.22 -14.75
CA ASP A 93 -4.00 9.42 -15.20
C ASP A 93 -3.37 8.57 -14.07
N ALA A 94 -2.62 7.54 -14.46
CA ALA A 94 -1.91 6.64 -13.55
C ALA A 94 -0.59 7.23 -12.98
N GLY A 95 -0.12 8.34 -13.55
CA GLY A 95 1.13 9.01 -13.18
C GLY A 95 0.91 10.05 -12.09
N LEU A 96 1.16 11.32 -12.42
CA LEU A 96 1.00 12.42 -11.49
C LEU A 96 -0.46 12.58 -11.00
N GLY A 97 -1.44 12.29 -11.87
CA GLY A 97 -2.86 12.37 -11.53
C GLY A 97 -3.23 11.50 -10.33
N PHE A 98 -2.69 10.29 -10.23
CA PHE A 98 -2.91 9.36 -9.12
C PHE A 98 -2.51 9.88 -7.75
N GLU A 99 -1.46 10.68 -7.69
CA GLU A 99 -0.91 11.19 -6.44
C GLU A 99 -1.34 12.64 -6.15
N THR A 100 -1.95 13.33 -7.13
CA THR A 100 -2.52 14.67 -6.95
C THR A 100 -4.03 14.68 -6.81
N ASN A 101 -4.77 13.71 -7.34
CA ASN A 101 -6.24 13.71 -7.29
C ASN A 101 -6.71 12.57 -6.38
N ILE A 102 -7.16 12.91 -5.17
CA ILE A 102 -7.55 11.91 -4.18
C ILE A 102 -9.06 11.90 -4.05
N VAL A 103 -9.66 10.76 -4.36
CA VAL A 103 -11.10 10.53 -4.19
C VAL A 103 -11.36 10.06 -2.77
N VAL A 104 -12.26 10.73 -2.07
CA VAL A 104 -12.58 10.52 -0.65
C VAL A 104 -14.00 9.96 -0.54
N LYS A 105 -14.13 8.76 0.03
CA LYS A 105 -15.40 8.05 0.13
C LYS A 105 -16.11 8.40 1.45
N HIS A 106 -16.78 9.54 1.50
CA HIS A 106 -17.30 10.11 2.75
C HIS A 106 -18.31 9.21 3.49
N ASN A 107 -19.14 8.46 2.77
CA ASN A 107 -20.18 7.60 3.37
C ASN A 107 -19.68 6.20 3.75
N ILE A 108 -18.36 5.92 3.63
CA ILE A 108 -17.83 4.55 3.76
C ILE A 108 -18.05 3.95 5.15
N VAL A 109 -17.99 4.79 6.19
CA VAL A 109 -18.19 4.38 7.59
C VAL A 109 -19.63 3.96 7.83
N ASP A 110 -20.59 4.72 7.33
CA ASP A 110 -22.01 4.40 7.51
C ASP A 110 -22.39 3.14 6.73
N LYS A 111 -21.88 3.01 5.51
CA LYS A 111 -22.06 1.78 4.72
C LYS A 111 -21.42 0.57 5.37
N LEU A 112 -20.30 0.73 6.08
CA LEU A 112 -19.67 -0.35 6.85
C LEU A 112 -20.57 -0.80 8.00
N LYS A 113 -21.12 0.14 8.78
CA LYS A 113 -22.10 -0.17 9.85
C LYS A 113 -23.34 -0.89 9.31
N GLU A 114 -23.88 -0.43 8.18
CA GLU A 114 -25.00 -1.09 7.50
C GLU A 114 -24.64 -2.53 7.09
N THR A 115 -23.42 -2.73 6.57
CA THR A 115 -22.94 -4.05 6.15
C THR A 115 -22.84 -5.02 7.30
N PHE A 116 -22.28 -4.60 8.45
CA PHE A 116 -22.18 -5.43 9.65
C PHE A 116 -23.55 -5.82 10.23
N LYS A 117 -24.59 -5.01 10.00
CA LYS A 117 -25.96 -5.27 10.45
C LYS A 117 -26.76 -6.19 9.53
N LYS A 118 -26.25 -6.58 8.36
CA LYS A 118 -26.98 -7.45 7.42
C LYS A 118 -27.24 -8.82 8.04
N LYS A 119 -28.46 -9.33 7.84
CA LYS A 119 -28.85 -10.68 8.29
C LYS A 119 -27.92 -11.72 7.67
N GLY A 120 -27.34 -12.59 8.51
CA GLY A 120 -26.43 -13.64 8.07
C GLY A 120 -25.00 -13.19 7.75
N TYR A 121 -24.63 -11.93 8.04
CA TYR A 121 -23.24 -11.48 7.92
C TYR A 121 -22.32 -12.29 8.85
N GLN A 122 -21.23 -12.82 8.31
CA GLN A 122 -20.22 -13.54 9.06
C GLN A 122 -18.92 -12.72 9.09
N PRO A 123 -18.36 -12.45 10.28
CA PRO A 123 -17.15 -11.67 10.41
C PRO A 123 -15.97 -12.43 9.81
N THR A 124 -15.21 -11.76 8.95
CA THR A 124 -13.91 -12.22 8.47
C THR A 124 -12.94 -11.04 8.52
N PRO A 125 -11.65 -11.24 8.81
CA PRO A 125 -10.73 -10.12 8.93
C PRO A 125 -10.69 -9.29 7.64
N ILE A 126 -11.00 -8.00 7.77
CA ILE A 126 -10.95 -7.05 6.65
C ILE A 126 -9.57 -6.41 6.56
N MET A 127 -9.09 -6.19 5.34
CA MET A 127 -7.81 -5.54 5.09
C MET A 127 -7.99 -4.05 4.78
N LEU A 128 -7.51 -3.19 5.66
CA LEU A 128 -7.27 -1.78 5.38
C LEU A 128 -6.00 -1.62 4.54
N SER A 129 -6.06 -0.74 3.55
CA SER A 129 -5.00 -0.48 2.57
C SER A 129 -4.76 -1.59 1.55
N GLY A 130 -5.84 -2.23 1.07
CA GLY A 130 -5.76 -3.21 -0.03
C GLY A 130 -5.43 -2.60 -1.40
N ASN A 131 -5.62 -1.29 -1.59
CA ASN A 131 -5.30 -0.58 -2.85
C ASN A 131 -4.53 0.72 -2.58
N THR A 132 -4.97 1.53 -1.61
CA THR A 132 -4.35 2.81 -1.27
C THR A 132 -4.02 2.87 0.21
N ASP A 133 -2.97 3.59 0.61
CA ASP A 133 -2.61 3.66 2.02
C ASP A 133 -3.66 4.44 2.81
N CYS A 134 -4.22 3.80 3.85
CA CYS A 134 -5.23 4.38 4.71
C CYS A 134 -4.69 5.55 5.55
N TYR A 135 -3.38 5.62 5.78
CA TYR A 135 -2.68 6.70 6.50
C TYR A 135 -1.89 7.62 5.58
N GLN A 136 -2.28 7.75 4.31
CA GLN A 136 -1.77 8.79 3.43
C GLN A 136 -2.06 10.20 3.98
N PRO A 137 -1.32 11.25 3.56
CA PRO A 137 -1.50 12.63 4.03
C PRO A 137 -2.97 13.12 4.17
N ALA A 138 -3.85 12.78 3.22
CA ALA A 138 -5.29 13.05 3.28
C ALA A 138 -5.96 12.65 4.61
N GLU A 139 -5.53 11.55 5.23
CA GLU A 139 -6.12 11.01 6.47
C GLU A 139 -5.93 11.93 7.68
N LYS A 140 -4.97 12.87 7.64
CA LYS A 140 -4.86 13.92 8.67
C LYS A 140 -6.13 14.79 8.73
N LYS A 141 -6.75 15.04 7.57
CA LYS A 141 -7.94 15.88 7.42
C LYS A 141 -9.23 15.08 7.65
N PHE A 142 -9.40 13.97 6.93
CA PHE A 142 -10.71 13.30 6.86
C PHE A 142 -10.96 12.27 7.97
N LYS A 143 -9.90 11.72 8.58
CA LYS A 143 -10.00 10.79 9.71
C LYS A 143 -10.91 9.57 9.45
N LEU A 144 -11.03 9.12 8.19
CA LEU A 144 -11.92 8.02 7.83
C LEU A 144 -11.38 6.69 8.33
N THR A 145 -10.05 6.50 8.31
CA THR A 145 -9.41 5.29 8.86
C THR A 145 -9.66 5.17 10.36
N ARG A 146 -9.50 6.27 11.11
CA ARG A 146 -9.83 6.29 12.54
C ARG A 146 -11.28 5.87 12.80
N GLN A 147 -12.23 6.42 12.04
CA GLN A 147 -13.65 6.08 12.17
C GLN A 147 -13.96 4.63 11.79
N ILE A 148 -13.27 4.08 10.79
CA ILE A 148 -13.37 2.66 10.43
C ILE A 148 -12.85 1.78 11.56
N LEU A 149 -11.68 2.11 12.14
CA LEU A 149 -11.12 1.37 13.28
C LEU A 149 -12.04 1.42 14.49
N GLN A 150 -12.59 2.60 14.81
CA GLN A 150 -13.58 2.74 15.88
C GLN A 150 -14.84 1.90 15.61
N THR A 151 -15.30 1.86 14.35
CA THR A 151 -16.43 1.02 13.95
C THR A 151 -16.10 -0.47 14.13
N CYS A 152 -14.89 -0.90 13.76
CA CYS A 152 -14.44 -2.27 13.98
C CYS A 152 -14.43 -2.60 15.49
N LEU A 153 -13.91 -1.70 16.32
CA LEU A 153 -13.91 -1.88 17.78
C LEU A 153 -15.33 -1.98 18.36
N ASN A 154 -16.22 -1.06 17.99
CA ASN A 154 -17.60 -1.03 18.48
C ASN A 154 -18.38 -2.32 18.16
N TYR A 155 -18.13 -2.91 16.99
CA TYR A 155 -18.77 -4.15 16.55
C TYR A 155 -17.93 -5.39 16.87
N LYS A 156 -16.77 -5.22 17.53
CA LYS A 156 -15.78 -6.27 17.79
C LYS A 156 -15.44 -7.07 16.53
N HIS A 157 -15.28 -6.36 15.41
CA HIS A 157 -14.98 -6.93 14.11
C HIS A 157 -13.46 -6.95 13.87
N PRO A 158 -12.89 -8.07 13.41
CA PRO A 158 -11.46 -8.16 13.14
C PRO A 158 -11.03 -7.28 11.96
N VAL A 159 -9.86 -6.65 12.06
CA VAL A 159 -9.29 -5.77 11.03
C VAL A 159 -7.78 -5.93 10.96
N SER A 160 -7.25 -6.13 9.76
CA SER A 160 -5.82 -6.01 9.48
C SER A 160 -5.57 -4.67 8.79
N LEU A 161 -4.42 -4.06 9.00
CA LEU A 161 -4.01 -2.90 8.22
C LEU A 161 -2.54 -2.98 7.81
N ILE A 162 -2.22 -2.37 6.67
CA ILE A 162 -0.83 -2.13 6.26
C ILE A 162 -0.61 -0.64 5.96
N THR A 163 0.55 -0.11 6.35
CA THR A 163 0.91 1.27 6.03
C THR A 163 2.40 1.47 5.80
N LYS A 164 2.74 2.56 5.11
CA LYS A 164 4.08 3.12 4.95
C LYS A 164 4.30 4.41 5.75
N ASN A 165 3.33 4.85 6.55
CA ASN A 165 3.35 6.18 7.17
C ASN A 165 3.25 6.13 8.70
N SER A 166 3.78 7.17 9.35
CA SER A 166 3.79 7.26 10.81
C SER A 166 2.48 7.76 11.42
N LEU A 167 1.51 8.20 10.60
CA LEU A 167 0.25 8.74 11.10
C LEU A 167 -0.58 7.69 11.87
N VAL A 168 -0.33 6.40 11.66
CA VAL A 168 -0.93 5.29 12.41
C VAL A 168 -0.75 5.42 13.92
N GLU A 169 0.33 6.07 14.39
CA GLU A 169 0.57 6.35 15.81
C GLU A 169 -0.55 7.16 16.47
N ARG A 170 -1.26 8.01 15.70
CA ARG A 170 -2.42 8.79 16.20
C ARG A 170 -3.54 7.89 16.74
N ASP A 171 -3.73 6.73 16.14
CA ASP A 171 -4.86 5.84 16.41
C ASP A 171 -4.45 4.67 17.33
N MET A 172 -3.31 4.80 18.02
CA MET A 172 -2.82 3.82 18.99
C MET A 172 -3.87 3.48 20.06
N ASP A 173 -4.62 4.47 20.53
CA ASP A 173 -5.68 4.31 21.53
C ASP A 173 -6.72 3.27 21.11
N ILE A 174 -7.12 3.25 19.84
CA ILE A 174 -8.08 2.28 19.30
C ILE A 174 -7.40 0.93 19.01
N LEU A 175 -6.17 0.97 18.49
CA LEU A 175 -5.43 -0.24 18.12
C LEU A 175 -5.08 -1.09 19.33
N VAL A 176 -4.75 -0.48 20.48
CA VAL A 176 -4.51 -1.19 21.74
C VAL A 176 -5.76 -1.93 22.21
N GLU A 177 -6.93 -1.29 22.16
CA GLU A 177 -8.19 -1.94 22.56
C GLU A 177 -8.56 -3.09 21.62
N LEU A 178 -8.37 -2.93 20.31
CA LEU A 178 -8.54 -4.03 19.36
C LEU A 178 -7.54 -5.18 19.61
N ALA A 179 -6.30 -4.86 19.98
CA ALA A 179 -5.27 -5.86 20.23
C ALA A 179 -5.56 -6.70 21.47
N LYS A 180 -6.06 -6.08 22.56
CA LYS A 180 -6.54 -6.79 23.77
C LYS A 180 -7.60 -7.84 23.45
N LEU A 181 -8.43 -7.57 22.44
CA LEU A 181 -9.49 -8.46 21.98
C LEU A 181 -9.03 -9.43 20.87
N LYS A 182 -7.75 -9.45 20.48
CA LYS A 182 -7.22 -10.22 19.34
C LYS A 182 -7.96 -9.92 18.03
N LEU A 183 -8.28 -8.65 17.80
CA LEU A 183 -9.04 -8.19 16.63
C LEU A 183 -8.21 -7.39 15.63
N VAL A 184 -6.91 -7.17 15.88
CA VAL A 184 -6.08 -6.37 14.97
C VAL A 184 -4.70 -6.95 14.73
N HIS A 185 -4.28 -6.93 13.47
CA HIS A 185 -2.87 -7.05 13.07
C HIS A 185 -2.44 -5.80 12.32
N VAL A 186 -1.26 -5.28 12.65
CA VAL A 186 -0.66 -4.12 12.00
C VAL A 186 0.55 -4.55 11.18
N TYR A 187 0.62 -4.11 9.93
CA TYR A 187 1.77 -4.34 9.07
C TYR A 187 2.42 -3.02 8.64
N PHE A 188 3.75 -3.00 8.62
CA PHE A 188 4.53 -1.92 8.01
C PHE A 188 5.17 -2.40 6.71
N SER A 189 4.99 -1.65 5.63
CA SER A 189 5.76 -1.87 4.40
C SER A 189 7.14 -1.22 4.51
N ILE A 190 8.19 -2.03 4.46
CA ILE A 190 9.60 -1.60 4.52
C ILE A 190 10.36 -2.41 3.47
N ASN A 191 10.75 -1.77 2.37
CA ASN A 191 11.42 -2.39 1.22
C ASN A 191 12.85 -1.84 0.99
N HIS A 192 13.22 -0.75 1.64
CA HIS A 192 14.58 -0.21 1.64
C HIS A 192 14.89 0.44 3.00
N LEU A 193 16.17 0.60 3.31
CA LEU A 193 16.65 1.34 4.49
C LEU A 193 17.20 2.73 4.13
N ASP A 194 17.60 2.94 2.88
CA ASP A 194 18.23 4.18 2.43
C ASP A 194 17.22 5.36 2.36
N PRO A 195 17.46 6.47 3.09
CA PRO A 195 16.69 7.71 2.98
C PRO A 195 16.81 8.41 1.62
N GLY A 196 17.91 8.21 0.88
CA GLY A 196 18.08 8.72 -0.48
C GLY A 196 17.12 8.06 -1.45
N LEU A 197 17.15 6.72 -1.52
CA LEU A 197 16.20 5.94 -2.32
C LEU A 197 14.74 6.25 -1.95
N LYS A 198 14.43 6.46 -0.66
CA LYS A 198 13.10 6.89 -0.21
C LYS A 198 12.60 8.13 -0.96
N GLN A 199 13.44 9.14 -1.14
CA GLN A 199 13.02 10.43 -1.71
C GLN A 199 12.56 10.29 -3.15
N VAL A 200 13.16 9.37 -3.91
CA VAL A 200 12.87 9.17 -5.33
C VAL A 200 11.88 8.03 -5.58
N LEU A 201 11.85 7.01 -4.71
CA LEU A 201 11.00 5.83 -4.86
C LEU A 201 9.64 6.00 -4.17
N GLU A 202 9.63 6.62 -2.98
CA GLU A 202 8.49 6.72 -2.05
C GLU A 202 8.42 8.10 -1.34
N PRO A 203 8.38 9.21 -2.10
CA PRO A 203 8.73 10.55 -1.61
C PRO A 203 7.97 10.99 -0.35
N ARG A 204 6.71 10.57 -0.17
CA ARG A 204 5.84 11.01 0.93
C ARG A 204 5.52 9.93 1.97
N THR A 205 6.30 8.86 2.02
CA THR A 205 6.21 7.85 3.09
C THR A 205 7.08 8.22 4.31
N ALA A 206 6.96 7.46 5.40
CA ALA A 206 7.88 7.58 6.54
C ALA A 206 9.22 6.86 6.25
N THR A 207 10.29 7.33 6.87
CA THR A 207 11.61 6.68 6.79
C THR A 207 11.56 5.27 7.38
N ALA A 208 12.47 4.39 6.94
CA ALA A 208 12.58 3.04 7.49
C ALA A 208 12.82 3.05 9.00
N GLU A 209 13.72 3.91 9.47
CA GLU A 209 13.99 4.13 10.89
C GLU A 209 12.72 4.46 11.67
N LYS A 210 11.91 5.43 11.19
CA LYS A 210 10.67 5.80 11.86
C LYS A 210 9.66 4.65 11.90
N LYS A 211 9.57 3.86 10.83
CA LYS A 211 8.72 2.65 10.79
C LYS A 211 9.22 1.60 11.77
N ILE A 212 10.53 1.35 11.87
CA ILE A 212 11.12 0.41 12.82
C ILE A 212 10.85 0.84 14.26
N ASN A 213 11.02 2.13 14.58
CA ASN A 213 10.71 2.65 15.91
C ASN A 213 9.23 2.49 16.26
N LEU A 214 8.32 2.65 15.29
CA LEU A 214 6.90 2.40 15.49
C LEU A 214 6.59 0.93 15.72
N ILE A 215 7.28 -0.01 15.06
CA ILE A 215 7.14 -1.44 15.34
C ILE A 215 7.41 -1.69 16.83
N GLY A 216 8.53 -1.17 17.37
CA GLY A 216 8.86 -1.26 18.80
C GLY A 216 7.74 -0.74 19.69
N LYS A 217 7.31 0.51 19.47
CA LYS A 217 6.22 1.11 20.26
C LYS A 217 4.93 0.30 20.23
N PHE A 218 4.56 -0.24 19.07
CA PHE A 218 3.32 -1.00 18.91
C PHE A 218 3.44 -2.35 19.64
N THR A 219 4.59 -3.01 19.55
CA THR A 219 4.88 -4.23 20.30
C THR A 219 4.86 -3.98 21.81
N ASP A 220 5.42 -2.88 22.30
CA ASP A 220 5.39 -2.52 23.73
C ASP A 220 3.96 -2.34 24.26
N HIS A 221 3.02 -1.94 23.40
CA HIS A 221 1.60 -1.82 23.72
C HIS A 221 0.78 -3.10 23.43
N GLY A 222 1.46 -4.22 23.14
CA GLY A 222 0.82 -5.51 22.90
C GLY A 222 0.09 -5.63 21.55
N ILE A 223 0.33 -4.72 20.60
CA ILE A 223 -0.25 -4.79 19.26
C ILE A 223 0.57 -5.79 18.43
N PRO A 224 -0.04 -6.82 17.80
CA PRO A 224 0.69 -7.73 16.93
C PRO A 224 1.15 -7.02 15.65
N VAL A 225 2.46 -6.96 15.43
CA VAL A 225 3.06 -6.27 14.29
C VAL A 225 3.79 -7.22 13.34
N GLY A 226 3.62 -7.00 12.04
CA GLY A 226 4.35 -7.68 10.99
C GLY A 226 4.95 -6.68 10.00
N ILE A 227 5.78 -7.17 9.09
CA ILE A 227 6.36 -6.36 8.02
C ILE A 227 6.10 -6.99 6.65
N MET A 228 6.07 -6.13 5.65
CA MET A 228 6.08 -6.51 4.24
C MET A 228 7.26 -5.86 3.53
N ILE A 229 8.19 -6.67 3.05
CA ILE A 229 9.28 -6.25 2.17
C ILE A 229 8.74 -6.25 0.75
N ALA A 230 7.99 -5.20 0.42
CA ALA A 230 7.17 -5.16 -0.78
C ALA A 230 7.18 -3.77 -1.44
N PRO A 231 7.60 -3.65 -2.71
CA PRO A 231 8.21 -4.69 -3.53
C PRO A 231 9.73 -4.77 -3.33
N ILE A 232 10.26 -5.97 -3.52
CA ILE A 232 11.68 -6.21 -3.83
C ILE A 232 11.88 -5.90 -5.32
N ILE A 233 12.83 -5.01 -5.60
CA ILE A 233 13.25 -4.56 -6.92
C ILE A 233 14.72 -4.96 -7.10
N PRO A 234 15.02 -6.00 -7.91
CA PRO A 234 16.39 -6.40 -8.19
C PRO A 234 17.23 -5.24 -8.73
N GLY A 235 18.46 -5.11 -8.23
CA GLY A 235 19.39 -4.05 -8.62
C GLY A 235 19.14 -2.69 -7.95
N ILE A 236 18.04 -2.55 -7.21
CA ILE A 236 17.66 -1.33 -6.50
C ILE A 236 17.65 -1.52 -4.98
N ASN A 237 16.86 -2.45 -4.43
CA ASN A 237 16.68 -2.60 -2.98
C ASN A 237 16.82 -4.04 -2.45
N ASN A 238 17.14 -5.02 -3.31
CA ASN A 238 17.20 -6.43 -2.92
C ASN A 238 18.29 -6.74 -1.87
N ASN A 239 19.28 -5.87 -1.68
CA ASN A 239 20.31 -6.04 -0.67
C ASN A 239 19.79 -5.77 0.76
N ASP A 240 18.66 -5.05 0.90
CA ASP A 240 18.11 -4.65 2.20
C ASP A 240 17.28 -5.74 2.88
N ILE A 241 17.02 -6.88 2.21
CA ILE A 241 16.15 -7.96 2.73
C ILE A 241 16.59 -8.42 4.12
N LEU A 242 17.86 -8.82 4.29
CA LEU A 242 18.38 -9.32 5.56
C LEU A 242 18.48 -8.23 6.64
N PRO A 243 19.03 -7.03 6.36
CA PRO A 243 19.02 -5.92 7.30
C PRO A 243 17.61 -5.55 7.81
N ILE A 244 16.62 -5.47 6.91
CA ILE A 244 15.24 -5.16 7.29
C ILE A 244 14.66 -6.24 8.23
N LEU A 245 14.83 -7.52 7.89
CA LEU A 245 14.37 -8.63 8.74
C LEU A 245 14.99 -8.59 10.13
N LYS A 246 16.30 -8.32 10.21
CA LYS A 246 17.02 -8.19 11.49
C LYS A 246 16.45 -7.05 12.33
N LEU A 247 16.37 -5.84 11.76
CA LEU A 247 15.90 -4.65 12.48
C LEU A 247 14.44 -4.77 12.92
N ALA A 248 13.56 -5.27 12.02
CA ALA A 248 12.16 -5.47 12.35
C ALA A 248 11.96 -6.54 13.44
N SER A 249 12.73 -7.62 13.40
CA SER A 249 12.72 -8.64 14.46
C SER A 249 13.16 -8.07 15.80
N GLN A 250 14.24 -7.29 15.83
CA GLN A 250 14.73 -6.63 17.04
C GLN A 250 13.71 -5.65 17.62
N ALA A 251 12.95 -4.97 16.76
CA ALA A 251 11.82 -4.12 17.17
C ALA A 251 10.56 -4.90 17.59
N GLY A 252 10.57 -6.24 17.50
CA GLY A 252 9.45 -7.07 17.98
C GLY A 252 8.41 -7.45 16.93
N ALA A 253 8.73 -7.34 15.63
CA ALA A 253 7.86 -7.90 14.59
C ALA A 253 7.71 -9.42 14.76
N LEU A 254 6.50 -9.93 14.50
CA LEU A 254 6.11 -11.33 14.64
C LEU A 254 6.12 -12.09 13.31
N ARG A 255 5.94 -11.38 12.19
CA ARG A 255 5.84 -11.99 10.86
C ARG A 255 6.42 -11.09 9.79
N ALA A 256 6.99 -11.70 8.75
CA ALA A 256 7.39 -11.00 7.54
C ALA A 256 6.79 -11.65 6.30
N GLY A 257 6.49 -10.84 5.29
CA GLY A 257 6.20 -11.28 3.94
C GLY A 257 7.00 -10.44 2.93
N TYR A 258 7.02 -10.89 1.68
CA TYR A 258 7.60 -10.12 0.58
C TYR A 258 6.82 -10.33 -0.71
N THR A 259 6.95 -9.36 -1.61
CA THR A 259 6.56 -9.48 -3.01
C THR A 259 7.69 -8.97 -3.89
N VAL A 260 7.80 -9.43 -5.12
CA VAL A 260 8.65 -8.79 -6.14
C VAL A 260 7.87 -7.71 -6.89
N VAL A 261 8.58 -6.78 -7.52
CA VAL A 261 7.96 -5.73 -8.35
C VAL A 261 7.40 -6.33 -9.63
N ARG A 262 6.23 -5.85 -10.05
CA ARG A 262 5.61 -6.14 -11.35
C ARG A 262 5.04 -4.85 -11.95
N LEU A 263 5.17 -4.67 -13.25
CA LEU A 263 4.89 -3.40 -13.93
C LEU A 263 3.69 -3.49 -14.87
N ASN A 264 2.57 -4.03 -14.39
CA ASN A 264 1.36 -4.20 -15.21
C ASN A 264 0.75 -2.85 -15.63
N GLY A 265 0.13 -2.81 -16.80
CA GLY A 265 -0.60 -1.63 -17.28
C GLY A 265 0.34 -0.47 -17.55
N GLN A 266 0.01 0.71 -17.05
CA GLN A 266 0.79 1.93 -17.28
C GLN A 266 1.99 2.09 -16.36
N LEU A 267 2.19 1.15 -15.42
CA LEU A 267 3.37 1.18 -14.54
C LEU A 267 4.66 1.04 -15.32
N GLU A 268 4.69 0.27 -16.41
CA GLU A 268 5.91 0.06 -17.19
C GLU A 268 6.46 1.39 -17.72
N GLU A 269 5.60 2.23 -18.32
CA GLU A 269 5.98 3.55 -18.82
C GLU A 269 6.50 4.45 -17.70
N ILE A 270 5.72 4.56 -16.61
CA ILE A 270 6.05 5.38 -15.44
C ILE A 270 7.37 4.94 -14.78
N PHE A 271 7.56 3.64 -14.62
CA PHE A 271 8.74 3.08 -13.95
C PHE A 271 9.98 3.16 -14.84
N THR A 272 9.82 3.00 -16.16
CA THR A 272 10.92 3.13 -17.13
C THR A 272 11.42 4.58 -17.20
N GLU A 273 10.52 5.56 -17.24
CA GLU A 273 10.88 6.99 -17.16
C GLU A 273 11.62 7.28 -15.85
N TRP A 274 11.12 6.78 -14.72
CA TRP A 274 11.76 6.96 -13.43
C TRP A 274 13.17 6.33 -13.38
N LEU A 275 13.36 5.13 -13.94
CA LEU A 275 14.69 4.52 -14.03
C LEU A 275 15.64 5.33 -14.89
N GLU A 276 15.17 5.86 -16.02
CA GLU A 276 15.99 6.70 -16.89
C GLU A 276 16.45 7.99 -16.21
N ARG A 277 15.57 8.57 -15.38
CA ARG A 277 15.86 9.80 -14.64
C ARG A 277 16.78 9.58 -13.45
N GLU A 278 16.51 8.56 -12.63
CA GLU A 278 17.15 8.40 -11.32
C GLU A 278 18.30 7.37 -11.33
N PHE A 279 18.25 6.39 -12.25
CA PHE A 279 19.21 5.28 -12.35
C PHE A 279 19.57 4.93 -13.81
N PRO A 280 19.98 5.90 -14.65
CA PRO A 280 20.22 5.67 -16.07
C PRO A 280 21.29 4.61 -16.34
N ASP A 281 22.30 4.52 -15.47
CA ASP A 281 23.39 3.56 -15.51
C ASP A 281 22.94 2.11 -15.28
N ARG A 282 21.79 1.90 -14.65
CA ARG A 282 21.25 0.58 -14.27
C ARG A 282 19.89 0.27 -14.88
N LYS A 283 19.28 1.20 -15.63
CA LYS A 283 17.95 1.07 -16.24
C LYS A 283 17.75 -0.29 -16.93
N GLU A 284 18.56 -0.58 -17.96
CA GLU A 284 18.43 -1.80 -18.76
C GLU A 284 18.62 -3.06 -17.92
N LYS A 285 19.59 -3.03 -17.00
CA LYS A 285 19.85 -4.15 -16.08
C LYS A 285 18.64 -4.42 -15.19
N VAL A 286 18.04 -3.39 -14.59
CA VAL A 286 16.88 -3.54 -13.71
C VAL A 286 15.69 -4.07 -14.48
N LEU A 287 15.40 -3.53 -15.67
CA LEU A 287 14.28 -3.99 -16.51
C LEU A 287 14.45 -5.45 -16.92
N HIS A 288 15.64 -5.85 -17.39
CA HIS A 288 15.92 -7.25 -17.73
C HIS A 288 15.79 -8.19 -16.52
N GLN A 289 16.21 -7.75 -15.32
CA GLN A 289 16.03 -8.55 -14.11
C GLN A 289 14.54 -8.68 -13.74
N ILE A 290 13.74 -7.64 -13.89
CA ILE A 290 12.28 -7.73 -13.69
C ILE A 290 11.66 -8.69 -14.71
N GLN A 291 12.04 -8.60 -15.98
CA GLN A 291 11.58 -9.54 -17.02
C GLN A 291 11.92 -10.98 -16.67
N SER A 292 13.13 -11.25 -16.17
CA SER A 292 13.55 -12.59 -15.78
C SER A 292 12.72 -13.19 -14.64
N LEU A 293 12.12 -12.35 -13.78
CA LEU A 293 11.21 -12.79 -12.71
C LEU A 293 9.82 -13.17 -13.23
N HIS A 294 9.49 -12.78 -14.45
CA HIS A 294 8.12 -12.74 -14.97
C HIS A 294 8.03 -13.29 -16.40
N GLY A 295 8.79 -14.35 -16.70
CA GLY A 295 8.69 -15.07 -17.97
C GLY A 295 9.12 -14.27 -19.20
N GLY A 296 10.03 -13.30 -19.05
CA GLY A 296 10.53 -12.45 -20.14
C GLY A 296 9.76 -11.15 -20.34
N SER A 297 8.72 -10.88 -19.55
CA SER A 297 7.94 -9.64 -19.57
C SER A 297 8.07 -8.90 -18.26
N VAL A 298 8.01 -7.57 -18.24
CA VAL A 298 7.93 -6.83 -16.95
C VAL A 298 6.54 -6.91 -16.30
N ARG A 299 5.58 -7.53 -16.99
CA ARG A 299 4.18 -7.67 -16.59
C ARG A 299 3.89 -9.12 -16.24
N ASP A 300 3.06 -9.32 -15.23
CA ASP A 300 2.63 -10.66 -14.84
C ASP A 300 1.24 -10.67 -14.19
N ASN A 301 0.37 -11.53 -14.70
CA ASN A 301 -0.98 -11.75 -14.20
C ASN A 301 -1.14 -13.14 -13.58
N ASP A 302 -0.17 -14.03 -13.75
CA ASP A 302 -0.26 -15.43 -13.34
C ASP A 302 -0.18 -15.54 -11.82
N TRP A 303 -1.16 -16.21 -11.23
CA TRP A 303 -1.22 -16.41 -9.79
C TRP A 303 0.00 -17.19 -9.29
N GLY A 304 0.43 -16.89 -8.07
CA GLY A 304 1.69 -17.35 -7.51
C GLY A 304 2.89 -16.58 -8.06
N ARG A 305 3.16 -16.72 -9.37
CA ARG A 305 4.35 -16.14 -10.01
C ARG A 305 4.39 -14.62 -9.89
N ARG A 306 3.28 -13.93 -10.14
CA ARG A 306 3.22 -12.45 -10.07
C ARG A 306 3.61 -11.86 -8.70
N ILE A 307 3.57 -12.65 -7.62
CA ILE A 307 3.93 -12.20 -6.27
C ILE A 307 5.37 -12.58 -5.92
N LYS A 308 5.84 -13.76 -6.34
CA LYS A 308 7.12 -14.33 -5.89
C LYS A 308 8.22 -14.33 -6.96
N GLY A 309 7.85 -14.15 -8.23
CA GLY A 309 8.70 -14.33 -9.39
C GLY A 309 9.08 -15.80 -9.63
N GLU A 310 9.70 -16.04 -10.78
CA GLU A 310 10.32 -17.31 -11.15
C GLU A 310 11.79 -17.12 -11.59
N GLY A 311 12.49 -18.23 -11.80
CA GLY A 311 13.87 -18.24 -12.26
C GLY A 311 14.93 -17.97 -11.17
N PRO A 312 16.22 -17.93 -11.57
CA PRO A 312 17.34 -17.91 -10.63
C PRO A 312 17.33 -16.71 -9.66
N ILE A 313 16.92 -15.53 -10.12
CA ILE A 313 16.84 -14.33 -9.27
C ILE A 313 15.75 -14.49 -8.22
N ALA A 314 14.59 -15.05 -8.58
CA ALA A 314 13.51 -15.31 -7.63
C ALA A 314 13.94 -16.34 -6.57
N GLU A 315 14.70 -17.36 -6.97
CA GLU A 315 15.24 -18.38 -6.06
C GLU A 315 16.23 -17.78 -5.06
N VAL A 316 17.13 -16.90 -5.51
CA VAL A 316 18.05 -16.17 -4.62
C VAL A 316 17.28 -15.29 -3.63
N ILE A 317 16.32 -14.49 -4.11
CA ILE A 317 15.47 -13.64 -3.24
C ILE A 317 14.73 -14.50 -2.22
N ARG A 318 14.13 -15.60 -2.67
CA ARG A 318 13.38 -16.54 -1.82
C ARG A 318 14.29 -17.16 -0.77
N GLY A 319 15.47 -17.64 -1.16
CA GLY A 319 16.45 -18.24 -0.26
C GLY A 319 16.94 -17.26 0.80
N ILE A 320 17.32 -16.04 0.39
CA ILE A 320 17.74 -14.97 1.32
C ILE A 320 16.61 -14.65 2.30
N PHE A 321 15.37 -14.47 1.80
CA PHE A 321 14.22 -14.17 2.63
C PHE A 321 13.92 -15.31 3.62
N GLN A 322 13.86 -16.55 3.15
CA GLN A 322 13.57 -17.72 4.00
C GLN A 322 14.63 -17.92 5.07
N GLN A 323 15.91 -17.81 4.73
CA GLN A 323 16.99 -17.90 5.72
C GLN A 323 16.97 -16.73 6.69
N GLY A 324 16.63 -15.52 6.24
CA GLY A 324 16.44 -14.37 7.12
C GLY A 324 15.28 -14.56 8.10
N VAL A 325 14.13 -15.05 7.63
CA VAL A 325 12.98 -15.37 8.49
C VAL A 325 13.33 -16.47 9.49
N LYS A 326 13.95 -17.56 9.04
CA LYS A 326 14.42 -18.64 9.91
C LYS A 326 15.45 -18.16 10.93
N LYS A 327 16.29 -17.20 10.59
CA LYS A 327 17.32 -16.68 11.51
C LYS A 327 16.77 -15.69 12.52
N TYR A 328 15.86 -14.81 12.11
CA TYR A 328 15.45 -13.65 12.93
C TYR A 328 14.03 -13.75 13.48
N LEU A 329 13.13 -14.53 12.88
CA LEU A 329 11.72 -14.61 13.26
C LEU A 329 11.30 -16.05 13.61
N ASP A 330 12.26 -16.92 13.93
CA ASP A 330 11.97 -18.31 14.28
C ASP A 330 11.03 -18.41 15.49
N GLY A 331 10.08 -19.34 15.43
CA GLY A 331 9.07 -19.53 16.48
C GLY A 331 8.08 -18.38 16.67
N ARG A 332 8.16 -17.29 15.90
CA ARG A 332 7.21 -16.17 15.97
C ARG A 332 6.05 -16.38 15.01
N SER A 333 4.84 -16.04 15.47
CA SER A 333 3.64 -16.08 14.65
C SER A 333 2.70 -14.94 15.04
N MET A 334 1.83 -14.57 14.10
CA MET A 334 0.69 -13.70 14.41
C MET A 334 -0.32 -14.51 15.24
N PRO A 335 -0.95 -13.90 16.26
CA PRO A 335 -2.05 -14.56 16.96
C PRO A 335 -3.23 -14.79 16.01
N GLU A 336 -4.06 -15.79 16.31
CA GLU A 336 -5.33 -15.96 15.59
C GLU A 336 -6.32 -14.86 15.98
N TYR A 337 -7.16 -14.46 15.02
CA TYR A 337 -8.24 -13.51 15.28
C TYR A 337 -9.35 -14.15 16.10
N ASP A 338 -9.89 -13.44 17.08
CA ASP A 338 -11.09 -13.88 17.80
C ASP A 338 -12.37 -13.44 17.08
N LEU A 339 -12.84 -14.27 16.15
CA LEU A 339 -14.06 -14.01 15.37
C LEU A 339 -15.35 -14.14 16.20
N SER A 340 -15.28 -14.79 17.37
CA SER A 340 -16.46 -15.09 18.20
C SER A 340 -17.03 -13.85 18.88
N LEU A 341 -16.22 -12.79 19.00
CA LEU A 341 -16.59 -11.56 19.69
C LEU A 341 -17.52 -10.64 18.89
N PHE A 342 -17.65 -10.87 17.59
CA PHE A 342 -18.42 -10.01 16.71
C PHE A 342 -19.86 -9.80 17.21
N ASN A 343 -20.25 -8.54 17.30
CA ASN A 343 -21.58 -8.16 17.77
C ASN A 343 -22.22 -7.13 16.82
N PRO A 344 -23.20 -7.53 15.99
CA PRO A 344 -23.89 -6.62 15.06
C PRO A 344 -24.83 -5.61 15.74
N GLY A 345 -24.95 -5.63 17.07
CA GLY A 345 -25.82 -4.74 17.84
C GLY A 345 -27.28 -5.20 17.92
N ASN A 346 -27.58 -6.42 17.51
CA ASN A 346 -28.92 -7.02 17.54
C ASN A 346 -28.88 -8.38 18.26
N GLN A 347 -28.78 -8.37 19.59
CA GLN A 347 -29.39 -9.37 20.48
C GLN A 347 -29.07 -8.98 21.94
N LEU A 348 -30.07 -8.38 22.61
CA LEU A 348 -30.35 -8.84 23.96
C LEU A 348 -30.65 -10.33 23.80
N ARG A 349 -29.70 -11.21 24.12
CA ARG A 349 -30.02 -12.61 24.36
C ARG A 349 -30.95 -12.60 25.57
N LEU A 350 -32.24 -12.62 25.32
CA LEU A 350 -33.25 -12.97 26.31
C LEU A 350 -33.01 -14.44 26.65
N PHE A 351 -32.15 -14.67 27.64
CA PHE A 351 -32.11 -15.87 28.46
C PHE A 351 -31.87 -15.44 29.89
#